data_AF-A0A842WUQ2-F1
#
_entry.id   AF-A0A842WUQ2-F1
#
_cell.length_a   1.000
_cell.length_b   1.000
_cell.length_c   1.000
_cell.angle_alpha   90.00
_cell.angle_beta   90.00
_cell.angle_gamma   90.00
#
_symmetry.space_group_name_H-M   'P 1'
#
loop_
_entity.id
_entity.type
_entity.pdbx_description
1 polymer ?
#
loop_
_entity_poly.entity_id
_entity_poly.type
_entity_poly.pdbx_seq_one_letter_code
_entity_poly.pdbx_strand_id
1 'polypeptide(L)'
;MSNGEIKLPYGTIKSKKLVMHFSAYDIDLPVIAAGIRERMDVLRELGVSFAGFGTEVPEEMTEQSPALVKAFFEFVGTSSDADVILKRAYHLIWGGMIEEFPDLLEWAAAKSDLSNLTFAQADVMRARKGD
;
A
#
# COMPACT_ATOMS: atom_id res chain seq x y z
N MET A 1 -28.99 7.85 4.27
CA MET A 1 -27.59 7.63 3.90
C MET A 1 -26.84 7.27 5.16
N SER A 2 -26.35 6.03 5.29
CA SER A 2 -25.62 5.61 6.47
C SER A 2 -24.29 6.36 6.55
N ASN A 3 -24.18 7.28 7.51
CA ASN A 3 -22.91 7.88 7.95
C ASN A 3 -22.02 6.86 8.70
N GLY A 4 -22.15 5.56 8.37
CA GLY A 4 -21.44 4.49 9.03
C GLY A 4 -20.07 4.29 8.38
N GLU A 5 -19.03 4.45 9.18
CA GLU A 5 -17.70 3.98 8.82
C GLU A 5 -17.71 2.45 8.80
N ILE A 6 -17.31 1.86 7.67
CA ILE A 6 -17.18 0.42 7.54
C ILE A 6 -15.70 0.07 7.74
N LYS A 7 -15.42 -0.69 8.80
CA LYS A 7 -14.07 -1.20 9.08
C LYS A 7 -13.85 -2.53 8.37
N LEU A 8 -12.75 -2.61 7.64
CA LEU A 8 -12.24 -3.82 7.00
C LEU A 8 -10.84 -4.10 7.57
N PRO A 9 -10.34 -5.35 7.51
CA PRO A 9 -8.93 -5.60 7.81
C PRO A 9 -8.05 -4.71 6.93
N TYR A 10 -7.17 -3.92 7.55
CA TYR A 10 -6.29 -2.99 6.82
C TYR A 10 -7.02 -2.02 5.88
N GLY A 11 -8.30 -1.75 6.11
CA GLY A 11 -9.14 -1.00 5.19
C GLY A 11 -10.24 -0.23 5.91
N THR A 12 -10.62 0.92 5.37
CA THR A 12 -11.75 1.68 5.92
C THR A 12 -12.52 2.32 4.79
N ILE A 13 -13.84 2.13 4.78
CA ILE A 13 -14.75 2.80 3.85
C ILE A 13 -15.53 3.86 4.59
N LYS A 14 -15.45 5.10 4.12
CA LYS A 14 -16.17 6.25 4.67
C LYS A 14 -16.47 7.25 3.56
N SER A 15 -17.72 7.70 3.48
CA SER A 15 -18.12 8.79 2.56
C SER A 15 -17.66 8.57 1.12
N LYS A 16 -17.93 7.38 0.56
CA LYS A 16 -17.51 6.96 -0.80
C LYS A 16 -15.99 6.86 -1.03
N LYS A 17 -15.20 6.84 0.03
CA LYS A 17 -13.75 6.65 -0.05
C LYS A 17 -13.35 5.36 0.62
N LEU A 18 -12.49 4.60 -0.03
CA LEU A 18 -11.77 3.46 0.54
C LEU A 18 -10.34 3.90 0.84
N VAL A 19 -9.90 3.68 2.07
CA VAL A 19 -8.51 3.86 2.49
C VAL A 19 -7.96 2.49 2.85
N MET A 20 -6.95 2.05 2.13
CA MET A 20 -6.21 0.82 2.43
C MET A 20 -4.91 1.18 3.14
N HIS A 21 -4.53 0.38 4.12
CA HIS A 21 -3.36 0.58 4.95
C HIS A 21 -2.38 -0.57 4.73
N PHE A 22 -1.12 -0.23 4.48
CA PHE A 22 -0.04 -1.18 4.29
C PHE A 22 1.10 -0.80 5.23
N SER A 23 1.78 -1.81 5.75
CA SER A 23 3.00 -1.63 6.54
C SER A 23 4.18 -1.51 5.59
N ALA A 24 4.94 -0.42 5.70
CA ALA A 24 6.17 -0.24 4.93
C ALA A 24 7.28 -1.24 5.33
N TYR A 25 7.11 -1.98 6.43
CA TYR A 25 7.99 -3.07 6.80
C TYR A 25 7.74 -4.32 5.95
N ASP A 26 6.45 -4.62 5.74
CA ASP A 26 5.98 -5.83 5.07
C ASP A 26 5.99 -5.70 3.55
N ILE A 27 5.55 -4.54 3.03
CA ILE A 27 5.38 -4.31 1.59
C ILE A 27 5.89 -2.92 1.20
N ASP A 28 6.78 -2.89 0.21
CA ASP A 28 7.33 -1.64 -0.30
C ASP A 28 6.34 -0.90 -1.23
N LEU A 29 6.40 0.43 -1.20
CA LEU A 29 5.54 1.30 -2.02
C LEU A 29 5.54 0.97 -3.53
N PRO A 30 6.68 0.63 -4.18
CA PRO A 30 6.68 0.26 -5.59
C PRO A 30 5.88 -1.01 -5.89
N VAL A 31 5.90 -1.99 -4.98
CA VAL A 31 5.12 -3.24 -5.10
C VAL A 31 3.63 -2.92 -4.99
N ILE A 32 3.25 -2.11 -4.00
CA ILE A 32 1.87 -1.63 -3.84
C ILE A 32 1.41 -0.89 -5.10
N ALA A 33 2.25 -0.01 -5.65
CA ALA A 33 1.94 0.75 -6.85
C ALA A 33 1.82 -0.14 -8.10
N ALA A 34 2.63 -1.19 -8.21
CA ALA A 34 2.55 -2.16 -9.30
C ALA A 34 1.22 -2.93 -9.25
N GLY A 35 0.88 -3.54 -8.11
CA GLY A 35 -0.37 -4.31 -7.98
C GLY A 35 -1.63 -3.46 -8.18
N ILE A 36 -1.61 -2.19 -7.74
CA ILE A 36 -2.72 -1.25 -8.04
C ILE A 36 -2.79 -0.94 -9.54
N ARG A 37 -1.64 -0.70 -10.20
CA ARG A 37 -1.56 -0.32 -11.61
C ARG A 37 -2.19 -1.37 -12.51
N GLU A 38 -1.92 -2.64 -12.26
CA GLU A 38 -2.40 -3.76 -13.06
C GLU A 38 -3.91 -3.96 -13.01
N ARG A 39 -4.55 -3.47 -11.94
CA ARG A 39 -5.99 -3.60 -11.73
C ARG A 39 -6.74 -2.29 -12.03
N MET A 40 -6.06 -1.23 -12.47
CA MET A 40 -6.67 0.09 -12.64
C MET A 40 -7.76 0.14 -13.70
N ASP A 41 -7.66 -0.68 -14.74
CA ASP A 41 -8.69 -0.84 -15.78
C ASP A 41 -9.99 -1.37 -15.18
N VAL A 42 -9.93 -2.47 -14.41
CA VAL A 42 -11.09 -3.06 -13.74
C VAL A 42 -11.66 -2.10 -12.69
N LEU A 43 -10.81 -1.43 -11.91
CA LEU A 43 -11.26 -0.41 -10.94
C LEU A 43 -12.01 0.74 -11.64
N ARG A 44 -11.54 1.17 -12.81
CA ARG A 44 -12.20 2.20 -13.60
C ARG A 44 -13.56 1.75 -14.13
N GLU A 45 -13.68 0.51 -14.60
CA GLU A 45 -14.98 -0.06 -15.02
C GLU A 45 -15.98 -0.14 -13.86
N LEU A 46 -15.50 -0.38 -12.65
CA LEU A 46 -16.31 -0.34 -11.43
C LEU A 46 -16.66 1.09 -10.98
N GLY A 47 -16.15 2.13 -11.64
CA GLY A 47 -16.36 3.52 -11.25
C GLY A 47 -15.56 3.93 -10.00
N VAL A 48 -14.42 3.28 -9.75
CA VAL A 48 -13.50 3.60 -8.66
C VAL A 48 -12.24 4.26 -9.22
N SER A 49 -11.89 5.43 -8.71
CA SER A 49 -10.67 6.14 -9.05
C SER A 49 -9.64 5.97 -7.95
N PHE A 50 -8.39 5.70 -8.33
CA PHE A 50 -7.25 5.86 -7.42
C PHE A 50 -6.98 7.35 -7.21
N ALA A 51 -6.90 7.78 -5.95
CA ALA A 51 -6.72 9.17 -5.55
C ALA A 51 -5.28 9.49 -5.11
N GLY A 52 -4.46 8.47 -4.86
CA GLY A 52 -3.04 8.63 -4.52
C GLY A 52 -2.60 7.85 -3.30
N PHE A 53 -1.36 8.11 -2.90
CA PHE A 53 -0.74 7.56 -1.70
C PHE A 53 -0.58 8.63 -0.62
N GLY A 54 -0.54 8.19 0.63
CA GLY A 54 -0.06 8.98 1.75
C GLY A 54 0.78 8.10 2.67
N THR A 55 1.72 8.69 3.39
CA THR A 55 2.54 7.97 4.36
C THR A 55 2.36 8.60 5.73
N GLU A 56 2.07 7.78 6.73
CA GLU A 56 2.03 8.18 8.12
C GLU A 56 3.27 7.61 8.82
N VAL A 57 4.14 8.51 9.27
CA VAL A 57 5.38 8.17 9.95
C VAL A 57 5.14 8.34 11.45
N PRO A 58 5.27 7.28 12.27
CA PRO A 58 5.16 7.39 13.72
C PRO A 58 6.33 8.22 14.29
N GLU A 59 6.13 8.84 15.44
CA GLU A 59 7.16 9.65 16.11
C GLU A 59 8.44 8.85 16.38
N GLU A 60 8.28 7.59 16.78
CA GLU A 60 9.37 6.63 16.94
C GLU A 60 9.16 5.45 15.98
N MET A 61 9.98 5.41 14.94
CA MET A 61 9.95 4.31 13.97
C MET A 61 10.72 3.11 14.50
N THR A 62 10.03 1.98 14.63
CA THR A 62 10.62 0.69 15.06
C THR A 62 10.12 -0.43 14.15
N GLU A 63 10.70 -1.63 14.25
CA GLU A 63 10.18 -2.80 13.52
C GLU A 63 8.73 -3.11 13.90
N GLN A 64 8.33 -2.82 15.14
CA GLN A 64 6.97 -3.02 15.65
C GLN A 64 6.06 -1.81 15.39
N SER A 65 6.61 -0.68 14.95
CA SER A 65 5.88 0.54 14.60
C SER A 65 6.48 1.13 13.32
N PRO A 66 6.32 0.44 12.18
CA PRO A 66 6.82 0.94 10.91
C PRO A 66 5.94 2.07 10.38
N ALA A 67 6.45 2.80 9.38
CA ALA A 67 5.63 3.75 8.66
C ALA A 67 4.44 3.04 7.99
N LEU A 68 3.26 3.68 8.03
CA LEU A 68 2.06 3.19 7.38
C LEU A 68 1.90 3.86 6.03
N VAL A 69 1.84 3.06 4.97
CA VAL A 69 1.49 3.50 3.63
C VAL A 69 -0.02 3.40 3.47
N LYS A 70 -0.67 4.50 3.11
CA LYS A 70 -2.11 4.59 2.83
C LYS A 70 -2.33 4.73 1.33
N ALA A 71 -3.19 3.89 0.77
CA ALA A 71 -3.67 4.02 -0.60
C ALA A 71 -5.14 4.48 -0.59
N PHE A 72 -5.43 5.56 -1.32
CA PHE A 72 -6.73 6.19 -1.33
C PHE A 72 -7.47 5.89 -2.63
N PHE A 73 -8.74 5.49 -2.50
CA PHE A 73 -9.63 5.23 -3.61
C PHE A 73 -10.96 5.93 -3.38
N GLU A 74 -11.58 6.42 -4.45
CA GLU A 74 -12.85 7.15 -4.39
C GLU A 74 -13.83 6.58 -5.43
N PHE A 75 -15.06 6.35 -4.99
CA PHE A 75 -16.13 5.97 -5.91
C PHE A 75 -16.67 7.22 -6.62
N VAL A 76 -16.44 7.28 -7.93
CA VAL A 76 -16.84 8.37 -8.83
C VAL A 76 -18.01 8.00 -9.74
N GLY A 77 -18.49 6.75 -9.65
CA GLY A 77 -19.64 6.29 -10.41
C GLY A 77 -20.98 6.88 -9.95
N THR A 78 -22.03 6.62 -10.74
CA THR A 78 -23.39 7.13 -10.51
C THR A 78 -24.28 6.20 -9.69
N SER A 79 -23.80 5.00 -9.35
CA SER A 79 -24.57 4.00 -8.59
C SER A 79 -24.88 4.44 -7.16
N SER A 80 -26.03 3.98 -6.64
CA SER A 80 -26.41 4.18 -5.23
C SER A 80 -25.57 3.35 -4.25
N ASP A 81 -24.90 2.30 -4.73
CA ASP A 81 -24.29 1.27 -3.88
C ASP A 81 -22.76 1.40 -3.80
N ALA A 82 -22.28 2.63 -3.60
CA ALA A 82 -20.86 2.96 -3.51
C ALA A 82 -20.09 2.06 -2.53
N ASP A 83 -20.67 1.78 -1.35
CA ASP A 83 -20.03 0.95 -0.33
C ASP A 83 -19.84 -0.50 -0.77
N VAL A 84 -20.77 -1.06 -1.54
CA VAL A 84 -20.67 -2.42 -2.09
C VAL A 84 -19.57 -2.48 -3.13
N ILE A 85 -19.50 -1.47 -3.99
CA ILE A 85 -18.47 -1.37 -5.04
C ILE A 85 -17.09 -1.19 -4.41
N LEU A 86 -16.96 -0.33 -3.40
CA LEU A 86 -15.69 -0.12 -2.69
C LEU A 86 -15.24 -1.37 -1.93
N LYS A 87 -16.17 -2.17 -1.38
CA LYS A 87 -15.83 -3.50 -0.82
C LYS A 87 -15.31 -4.45 -1.89
N ARG A 88 -15.89 -4.45 -3.09
CA ARG A 88 -15.37 -5.26 -4.21
C ARG A 88 -13.98 -4.79 -4.64
N ALA A 89 -13.78 -3.47 -4.77
CA ALA A 89 -12.47 -2.90 -5.07
C ALA A 89 -11.42 -3.30 -4.03
N TYR A 90 -11.75 -3.26 -2.74
CA TYR A 90 -10.90 -3.75 -1.65
C TYR A 90 -10.44 -5.20 -1.88
N HIS A 91 -11.36 -6.10 -2.21
CA HIS A 91 -11.01 -7.51 -2.47
C HIS A 91 -10.18 -7.69 -3.75
N LEU A 92 -10.47 -6.92 -4.80
CA LEU A 92 -9.70 -6.96 -6.04
C LEU A 92 -8.27 -6.47 -5.82
N ILE A 93 -8.07 -5.40 -5.07
CA ILE A 93 -6.73 -4.90 -4.79
C ILE A 93 -5.95 -5.91 -3.95
N TRP A 94 -6.55 -6.45 -2.88
CA TRP A 94 -5.88 -7.47 -2.06
C TRP A 94 -5.59 -8.76 -2.82
N GLY A 95 -6.50 -9.23 -3.67
CA GLY A 95 -6.25 -10.38 -4.52
C GLY A 95 -5.04 -10.17 -5.44
N GLY A 96 -4.94 -8.98 -6.05
CA GLY A 96 -3.82 -8.63 -6.92
C GLY A 96 -2.51 -8.52 -6.17
N MET A 97 -2.54 -7.91 -4.98
CA MET A 97 -1.34 -7.81 -4.13
C MET A 97 -0.78 -9.16 -3.70
N ILE A 98 -1.63 -10.19 -3.54
CA ILE A 98 -1.18 -11.55 -3.20
C ILE A 98 -0.62 -12.26 -4.44
N GLU A 99 -1.23 -12.08 -5.60
CA GLU A 99 -0.76 -12.66 -6.87
C GLU A 99 0.60 -12.07 -7.31
N GLU A 100 0.80 -10.77 -7.09
CA GLU A 100 2.04 -10.04 -7.42
C GLU A 100 3.08 -10.05 -6.30
N PHE A 101 2.81 -10.73 -5.18
CA PHE A 101 3.81 -10.82 -4.12
C PHE A 101 4.94 -11.74 -4.59
N PRO A 102 6.21 -11.27 -4.55
CA PRO A 102 7.35 -12.09 -4.95
C PRO A 102 7.37 -13.36 -4.12
N ASP A 103 7.85 -14.45 -4.72
CA ASP A 103 8.04 -15.68 -3.96
C ASP A 103 9.04 -15.44 -2.81
N LEU A 104 9.04 -16.32 -1.81
CA LEU A 104 9.87 -16.15 -0.62
C LEU A 104 11.38 -16.02 -0.95
N LEU A 105 11.84 -16.66 -2.02
CA LEU A 105 13.25 -16.65 -2.42
C LEU A 105 13.60 -15.30 -3.07
N GLU A 106 12.76 -14.82 -3.98
CA GLU A 106 12.90 -13.51 -4.62
C GLU A 106 12.83 -12.38 -3.58
N TRP A 107 11.88 -12.46 -2.65
CA TRP A 107 11.75 -11.49 -1.57
C TRP A 107 12.98 -11.49 -0.64
N ALA A 108 13.47 -12.67 -0.24
CA ALA A 108 14.65 -12.80 0.62
C ALA A 108 15.92 -12.26 -0.07
N ALA A 109 16.07 -12.53 -1.37
CA ALA A 109 17.15 -11.97 -2.18
C ALA A 109 17.10 -10.44 -2.23
N ALA A 110 15.92 -9.86 -2.52
CA ALA A 110 15.74 -8.41 -2.57
C ALA A 110 16.04 -7.72 -1.22
N LYS A 111 15.63 -8.31 -0.08
CA LYS A 111 15.95 -7.77 1.26
C LYS A 111 17.44 -7.86 1.58
N SER A 112 18.11 -8.94 1.17
CA SER A 112 19.56 -9.09 1.32
C SER A 112 20.30 -8.00 0.54
N ASP A 113 19.91 -7.78 -0.73
CA ASP A 113 20.50 -6.76 -1.59
C ASP A 113 20.31 -5.34 -1.06
N LEU A 114 19.12 -5.03 -0.53
CA LEU A 114 18.84 -3.75 0.12
C LEU A 114 19.70 -3.55 1.38
N SER A 115 19.88 -4.60 2.19
CA SER A 115 20.75 -4.56 3.37
C SER A 115 22.21 -4.29 2.97
N ASN A 116 22.69 -4.96 1.92
CA ASN A 116 24.04 -4.75 1.38
C ASN A 116 24.24 -3.31 0.87
N LEU A 117 23.26 -2.74 0.17
CA LEU A 117 23.27 -1.34 -0.25
C LEU A 117 23.35 -0.38 0.94
N THR A 118 22.58 -0.66 2.01
CA THR A 118 22.56 0.16 3.23
C THR A 118 23.92 0.13 3.92
N PHE A 119 24.56 -1.04 4.03
CA PHE A 119 25.92 -1.15 4.57
C PHE A 119 26.93 -0.40 3.72
N ALA A 120 26.88 -0.55 2.39
CA ALA A 120 27.77 0.17 1.48
C ALA A 120 27.62 1.70 1.62
N GLN A 121 26.39 2.19 1.77
CA GLN A 121 26.13 3.61 2.03
C GLN A 121 26.70 4.06 3.38
N ALA A 122 26.51 3.27 4.44
CA ALA A 122 27.07 3.56 5.75
C ALA A 122 28.60 3.63 5.72
N ASP A 123 29.26 2.73 4.99
CA ASP A 123 30.72 2.71 4.85
C ASP A 123 31.23 3.92 4.05
N VAL A 124 30.54 4.34 2.99
CA VAL A 124 30.86 5.60 2.29
C VAL A 124 30.72 6.80 3.22
N MET A 125 29.71 6.83 4.08
CA MET A 125 29.53 7.91 5.07
C MET A 125 30.62 7.91 6.14
N ARG A 126 31.08 6.74 6.60
CA ARG A 126 32.22 6.59 7.53
C ARG A 126 33.53 7.07 6.89
N ALA A 127 33.83 6.59 5.68
CA ALA A 127 35.01 6.99 4.92
C ALA A 127 35.04 8.51 4.66
N ARG A 128 33.87 9.14 4.43
CA ARG A 128 33.75 10.60 4.32
C ARG A 128 34.03 11.37 5.61
N LYS A 129 33.76 10.75 6.77
CA LYS A 129 34.04 11.33 8.09
C LYS A 129 35.49 11.13 8.55
N GLY A 130 36.29 10.36 7.81
CA GLY A 130 37.71 10.14 8.10
C GLY A 130 37.99 9.00 9.09
N ASP A 131 37.02 8.10 9.29
CA ASP A 131 37.25 6.77 9.88
C ASP A 131 37.84 5.81 8.83
#